data_AF-A0A2E6GZ69-F1
#
_entry.id   AF-A0A2E6GZ69-F1
#
_cell.length_a   1.000
_cell.length_b   1.000
_cell.length_c   1.000
_cell.angle_alpha   90.00
_cell.angle_beta   90.00
_cell.angle_gamma   90.00
#
_symmetry.space_group_name_H-M   'P 1'
#
loop_
_entity.id
_entity.type
_entity.pdbx_description
1 polymer ?
#
loop_
_entity_poly.entity_id
_entity_poly.type
_entity_poly.pdbx_seq_one_letter_code
_entity_poly.pdbx_strand_id
1 'polypeptide(L)'
;MKFQKISFLLFFMTTCVFSPGVQGKDYICSFKVSGQVEKFNFNVVKNQKGTGGSFNDFTYFMAIKNKLISVKVQDTKTASQVQSEFSIRRDTIELSQTPGWDLTCVVDREIPEVVVTPKPVVLKLDEETPLEKFQADISFTATSAMKVKYNLLTAKQRMRSIIFQKGRLFTTDDDVKRDLNGNWCILQVQLELDQDTMIKEGHNWQTVQYKTLNNSSSHTVYAYSFIDPAQGKVSQRFKRYVPFNLACQIKKGEVFNQKMWRQITGDRIKLYYNP
;
A
#
# COMPACT_ATOMS: atom_id res chain seq x y z
N MET A 1 -13.64 2.94 -69.76
CA MET A 1 -13.47 1.53 -69.35
C MET A 1 -13.11 1.50 -67.87
N LYS A 2 -13.85 0.68 -67.10
CA LYS A 2 -13.70 0.43 -65.66
C LYS A 2 -12.64 -0.65 -65.41
N PHE A 3 -11.78 -0.48 -64.41
CA PHE A 3 -11.15 -1.50 -63.55
C PHE A 3 -10.68 -0.75 -62.27
N GLN A 4 -11.24 -0.88 -61.06
CA GLN A 4 -11.29 -2.03 -60.13
C GLN A 4 -9.87 -2.59 -59.90
N LYS A 5 -9.26 -2.69 -58.70
CA LYS A 5 -9.71 -2.99 -57.33
C LYS A 5 -8.63 -2.47 -56.35
N ILE A 6 -9.02 -1.75 -55.28
CA ILE A 6 -8.97 -2.21 -53.88
C ILE A 6 -7.77 -3.11 -53.58
N SER A 7 -6.68 -2.51 -53.10
CA SER A 7 -5.61 -3.25 -52.43
C SER A 7 -5.84 -3.17 -50.92
N PHE A 8 -6.33 -4.28 -50.38
CA PHE A 8 -6.36 -4.62 -48.97
C PHE A 8 -4.93 -4.50 -48.41
N LEU A 9 -4.63 -3.43 -47.67
CA LEU A 9 -3.42 -3.42 -46.84
C LEU A 9 -3.80 -4.12 -45.52
N LEU A 10 -3.34 -5.37 -45.42
CA LEU A 10 -3.44 -6.22 -44.24
C LEU A 10 -2.92 -5.48 -43.01
N PHE A 11 -3.82 -5.26 -42.06
CA PHE A 11 -3.48 -5.02 -40.66
C PHE A 11 -2.74 -6.26 -40.15
N PHE A 12 -1.40 -6.20 -40.09
CA PHE A 12 -0.61 -7.12 -39.27
C PHE A 12 -0.90 -6.78 -37.80
N MET A 13 -1.99 -7.30 -37.26
CA MET A 13 -2.11 -7.55 -35.83
C MET A 13 -1.11 -8.67 -35.51
N THR A 14 0.13 -8.30 -35.20
CA THR A 14 0.97 -9.13 -34.34
C THR A 14 0.22 -9.27 -33.02
N THR A 15 -0.57 -10.33 -32.90
CA THR A 15 -1.00 -10.84 -31.61
C THR A 15 0.28 -11.13 -30.82
N CYS A 16 0.63 -10.21 -29.91
CA CYS A 16 1.47 -10.55 -28.78
C CYS A 16 0.77 -11.70 -28.07
N VAL A 17 1.18 -12.93 -28.38
CA VAL A 17 0.92 -14.09 -27.55
C VAL A 17 1.71 -13.80 -26.28
N PHE A 18 1.07 -13.09 -25.35
CA PHE A 18 1.50 -13.09 -23.96
C PHE A 18 1.40 -14.54 -23.52
N SER A 19 2.52 -15.25 -23.50
CA SER A 19 2.60 -16.49 -22.74
C SER A 19 2.08 -16.17 -21.33
N PRO A 20 1.07 -16.91 -20.84
CA PRO A 20 0.55 -16.68 -19.50
C PRO A 20 1.71 -16.75 -18.51
N GLY A 21 1.83 -15.75 -17.66
CA GLY A 21 2.94 -15.67 -16.72
C GLY A 21 2.81 -16.79 -15.72
N VAL A 22 3.65 -17.83 -15.82
CA VAL A 22 3.70 -18.91 -14.83
C VAL A 22 4.06 -18.30 -13.47
N GLN A 23 3.08 -18.18 -12.56
CA GLN A 23 3.28 -17.60 -11.22
C GLN A 23 3.37 -18.65 -10.10
N GLY A 24 2.96 -19.90 -10.35
CA GLY A 24 2.93 -20.95 -9.33
C GLY A 24 3.71 -22.20 -9.75
N LYS A 25 4.48 -22.76 -8.83
CA LYS A 25 5.15 -24.06 -8.98
C LYS A 25 4.82 -24.93 -7.78
N ASP A 26 4.61 -26.21 -8.04
CA ASP A 26 4.60 -27.24 -7.02
C ASP A 26 5.95 -27.94 -7.03
N TYR A 27 6.57 -28.01 -5.86
CA TYR A 27 7.82 -28.71 -5.65
C TYR A 27 7.57 -29.99 -4.87
N ILE A 28 8.24 -31.07 -5.28
CA ILE A 28 8.48 -32.23 -4.44
C ILE A 28 9.85 -32.05 -3.81
N CYS A 29 9.86 -31.91 -2.48
CA CYS A 29 11.05 -31.77 -1.67
C CYS A 29 11.45 -33.10 -1.06
N SER A 30 12.76 -33.35 -1.01
CA SER A 30 13.38 -34.48 -0.33
C SER A 30 14.38 -33.94 0.67
N PHE A 31 14.15 -34.21 1.95
CA PHE A 31 15.03 -33.85 3.04
C PHE A 31 15.75 -35.10 3.53
N LYS A 32 17.07 -35.14 3.35
CA LYS A 32 17.92 -36.29 3.66
C LYS A 32 18.76 -35.98 4.89
N VAL A 33 18.71 -36.86 5.88
CA VAL A 33 19.51 -36.81 7.10
C VAL A 33 20.05 -38.21 7.39
N SER A 34 21.38 -38.33 7.54
CA SER A 34 22.03 -39.62 7.90
C SER A 34 21.60 -40.82 7.04
N GLY A 35 21.36 -40.60 5.74
CA GLY A 35 20.95 -41.63 4.79
C GLY A 35 19.44 -41.93 4.72
N GLN A 36 18.63 -41.40 5.64
CA GLN A 36 17.18 -41.47 5.57
C GLN A 36 16.61 -40.25 4.84
N VAL A 37 15.44 -40.41 4.21
CA VAL A 37 14.81 -39.37 3.39
C VAL A 37 13.35 -39.19 3.81
N GLU A 38 12.97 -37.95 4.11
CA GLU A 38 11.58 -37.52 4.21
C GLU A 38 11.20 -36.73 2.95
N LYS A 39 10.02 -37.00 2.40
CA LYS A 39 9.49 -36.27 1.25
C LYS A 39 8.28 -35.44 1.65
N PHE A 40 8.19 -34.23 1.13
CA PHE A 40 7.04 -33.35 1.33
C PHE A 40 6.81 -32.48 0.10
N ASN A 41 5.58 -31.96 -0.03
CA ASN A 41 5.20 -31.10 -1.14
C ASN A 41 5.18 -29.63 -0.70
N PHE A 42 5.71 -28.75 -1.54
CA PHE A 42 5.66 -27.30 -1.34
C PHE A 42 4.99 -26.63 -2.54
N ASN A 43 3.79 -26.09 -2.33
CA ASN A 43 3.04 -25.36 -3.35
C ASN A 43 3.21 -23.86 -3.12
N VAL A 44 3.83 -23.15 -4.07
CA VAL A 44 4.12 -21.70 -3.96
C VAL A 44 2.86 -20.87 -3.70
N VAL A 45 1.72 -21.28 -4.21
CA VAL A 45 0.44 -20.56 -4.09
C VAL A 45 -0.24 -20.86 -2.74
N LYS A 46 -0.30 -22.12 -2.32
CA LYS A 46 -0.99 -22.56 -1.09
C LYS A 46 -0.15 -22.30 0.16
N ASN A 47 1.17 -22.42 0.07
CA ASN A 47 2.07 -22.36 1.22
C ASN A 47 2.70 -20.97 1.43
N GLN A 48 1.97 -19.89 1.11
CA GLN A 48 2.44 -18.52 1.38
C GLN A 48 2.76 -18.28 2.86
N LYS A 49 1.95 -18.85 3.77
CA LYS A 49 2.16 -18.79 5.23
C LYS A 49 3.19 -19.80 5.75
N GLY A 50 3.74 -20.62 4.86
CA GLY A 50 4.75 -21.62 5.14
C GLY A 50 4.24 -23.05 5.26
N THR A 51 5.18 -23.98 5.14
CA THR A 51 5.07 -25.40 5.46
C THR A 51 6.38 -25.84 6.09
N GLY A 52 6.34 -26.84 6.96
CA GLY A 52 7.52 -27.31 7.65
C GLY A 52 7.23 -28.57 8.43
N GLY A 53 8.30 -29.22 8.85
CA GLY A 53 8.25 -30.47 9.59
C GLY A 53 9.48 -30.63 10.46
N SER A 54 9.46 -31.72 11.21
CA SER A 54 10.58 -32.16 12.03
C SER A 54 10.99 -33.55 11.56
N PHE A 55 12.27 -33.72 11.24
CA PHE A 55 12.82 -35.00 10.80
C PHE A 55 14.14 -35.27 11.50
N ASN A 56 14.19 -36.37 12.26
CA ASN A 56 15.28 -36.63 13.21
C ASN A 56 15.52 -35.41 14.11
N ASP A 57 16.77 -34.96 14.21
CA ASP A 57 17.17 -33.83 15.05
C ASP A 57 17.01 -32.46 14.36
N PHE A 58 16.39 -32.41 13.17
CA PHE A 58 16.26 -31.17 12.40
C PHE A 58 14.81 -30.74 12.26
N THR A 59 14.58 -29.43 12.34
CA THR A 59 13.33 -28.79 11.90
C THR A 59 13.59 -28.04 10.61
N TYR A 60 12.69 -28.17 9.64
CA TYR A 60 12.77 -27.42 8.39
C TYR A 60 11.48 -26.65 8.15
N PHE A 61 11.61 -25.50 7.49
CA PHE A 61 10.52 -24.61 7.17
C PHE A 61 10.75 -23.92 5.84
N MET A 62 9.72 -23.93 4.99
CA MET A 62 9.70 -23.26 3.69
C MET A 62 8.48 -22.36 3.60
N ALA A 63 8.66 -21.11 3.19
CA ALA A 63 7.57 -20.14 3.02
C ALA A 63 7.84 -19.15 1.89
N ILE A 64 6.81 -18.42 1.47
CA ILE A 64 6.99 -17.30 0.53
C ILE A 64 7.12 -15.99 1.32
N LYS A 65 8.26 -15.31 1.17
CA LYS A 65 8.55 -14.02 1.78
C LYS A 65 9.06 -13.07 0.70
N ASN A 66 8.47 -11.88 0.58
CA ASN A 66 8.87 -10.86 -0.41
C ASN A 66 9.03 -11.39 -1.84
N LYS A 67 8.14 -12.29 -2.29
CA LYS A 67 8.19 -12.97 -3.61
C LYS A 67 9.41 -13.89 -3.81
N LEU A 68 10.05 -14.34 -2.73
CA LEU A 68 11.11 -15.35 -2.71
C LEU A 68 10.67 -16.55 -1.87
N ILE A 69 11.22 -17.72 -2.19
CA ILE A 69 11.08 -18.95 -1.39
C ILE A 69 12.14 -18.89 -0.30
N SER A 70 11.71 -18.61 0.93
CA SER A 70 12.57 -18.65 2.11
C SER A 70 12.60 -20.08 2.65
N VAL A 71 13.80 -20.63 2.80
CA VAL A 71 14.07 -21.94 3.38
C VAL A 71 14.87 -21.74 4.67
N LYS A 72 14.44 -22.38 5.75
CA LYS A 72 15.14 -22.43 7.02
C LYS A 72 15.25 -23.88 7.48
N VAL A 73 16.44 -24.30 7.90
CA VAL A 73 16.68 -25.59 8.56
C VAL A 73 17.41 -25.33 9.87
N GLN A 74 16.98 -25.97 10.94
CA GLN A 74 17.55 -25.81 12.28
C GLN A 74 17.82 -27.17 12.91
N ASP A 75 19.04 -27.35 13.40
CA ASP A 75 19.43 -28.45 14.28
C ASP A 75 18.89 -28.17 15.69
N THR A 76 18.04 -29.06 16.18
CA THR A 76 17.41 -28.96 17.50
C THR A 76 18.34 -29.35 18.65
N LYS A 77 19.40 -30.13 18.38
CA LYS A 77 20.39 -30.53 19.39
C LYS A 77 21.40 -29.42 19.64
N THR A 78 21.87 -28.76 18.58
CA THR A 78 22.91 -27.73 18.67
C THR A 78 22.37 -26.30 18.60
N ALA A 79 21.08 -26.13 18.31
CA ALA A 79 20.44 -24.84 18.01
C ALA A 79 21.06 -24.08 16.82
N SER A 80 21.87 -24.76 15.99
CA SER A 80 22.41 -24.20 14.75
C SER A 80 21.31 -24.03 13.71
N GLN A 81 21.35 -22.95 12.94
CA GLN A 81 20.36 -22.69 11.88
C GLN A 81 21.02 -22.24 10.58
N VAL A 82 20.46 -22.69 9.47
CA VAL A 82 20.81 -22.26 8.11
C VAL A 82 19.55 -21.71 7.47
N GLN A 83 19.67 -20.54 6.83
CA GLN A 83 18.57 -19.90 6.10
C GLN A 83 19.05 -19.46 4.72
N SER A 84 18.19 -19.59 3.71
CA SER A 84 18.46 -19.14 2.35
C SER A 84 17.17 -18.72 1.66
N GLU A 85 17.28 -17.83 0.68
CA GLU A 85 16.16 -17.35 -0.13
C GLU A 85 16.41 -17.66 -1.60
N PHE A 86 15.39 -18.20 -2.28
CA PHE A 86 15.45 -18.60 -3.68
C PHE A 86 14.39 -17.88 -4.51
N SER A 87 14.68 -17.63 -5.78
CA SER A 87 13.67 -17.09 -6.70
C SER A 87 12.56 -18.11 -6.94
N ILE A 88 11.31 -17.65 -6.93
CA ILE A 88 10.13 -18.46 -7.30
C ILE A 88 10.19 -19.02 -8.73
N ARG A 89 11.09 -18.48 -9.57
CA ARG A 89 11.29 -18.92 -10.96
C ARG A 89 12.22 -20.11 -11.11
N ARG A 90 12.96 -20.53 -10.07
CA ARG A 90 13.85 -21.68 -10.18
C ARG A 90 13.07 -22.97 -10.41
N ASP A 91 13.68 -23.94 -11.07
CA ASP A 91 13.14 -25.30 -11.19
C ASP A 91 13.64 -26.22 -10.09
N THR A 92 14.76 -25.84 -9.47
CA THR A 92 15.43 -26.62 -8.44
C THR A 92 15.92 -25.72 -7.32
N ILE A 93 15.73 -26.18 -6.10
CA ILE A 93 16.22 -25.56 -4.87
C ILE A 93 17.06 -26.61 -4.15
N GLU A 94 18.30 -26.26 -3.85
CA GLU A 94 19.23 -27.13 -3.14
C GLU A 94 19.84 -26.34 -1.99
N LEU A 95 19.81 -26.95 -0.81
CA LEU A 95 20.44 -26.42 0.39
C LEU A 95 20.98 -27.59 1.19
N SER A 96 22.28 -27.58 1.48
CA SER A 96 22.93 -28.69 2.16
C SER A 96 23.98 -28.20 3.14
N GLN A 97 24.17 -28.96 4.21
CA GLN A 97 25.30 -28.80 5.12
C GLN A 97 25.97 -30.16 5.31
N THR A 98 27.15 -30.33 4.70
CA THR A 98 27.89 -31.58 4.73
C THR A 98 29.04 -31.53 5.75
N PRO A 99 29.20 -32.54 6.63
CA PRO A 99 28.27 -33.65 6.87
C PRO A 99 27.02 -33.19 7.65
N GLY A 100 25.87 -33.83 7.40
CA GLY A 100 24.64 -33.50 8.13
C GLY A 100 23.38 -33.80 7.34
N TRP A 101 22.94 -32.82 6.55
CA TRP A 101 21.65 -32.87 5.87
C TRP A 101 21.70 -32.24 4.47
N ASP A 102 20.74 -32.63 3.65
CA ASP A 102 20.53 -32.15 2.29
C ASP A 102 19.04 -31.97 2.02
N LEU A 103 18.63 -30.77 1.60
CA LEU A 103 17.30 -30.46 1.11
C LEU A 103 17.39 -30.20 -0.39
N THR A 104 16.71 -31.05 -1.16
CA THR A 104 16.53 -30.86 -2.60
C THR A 104 15.04 -30.76 -2.92
N CYS A 105 14.62 -29.69 -3.59
CA CYS A 105 13.26 -29.53 -4.10
C CYS A 105 13.28 -29.36 -5.61
N VAL A 106 12.49 -30.16 -6.32
CA VAL A 106 12.35 -30.13 -7.77
C VAL A 106 10.91 -29.83 -8.14
N VAL A 107 10.70 -29.00 -9.17
CA VAL A 107 9.37 -28.75 -9.70
C VAL A 107 8.75 -30.05 -10.20
N ASP A 108 7.58 -30.38 -9.65
CA ASP A 108 6.72 -31.49 -10.07
C ASP A 108 5.76 -31.03 -11.17
N ARG A 109 5.17 -29.85 -10.99
CA ARG A 109 4.31 -29.23 -12.00
C ARG A 109 4.34 -27.72 -11.94
N GLU A 110 4.27 -27.11 -13.11
CA GLU A 110 3.94 -25.69 -13.25
C GLU A 110 2.43 -25.51 -13.12
N ILE A 111 2.01 -24.55 -12.30
CA ILE A 111 0.60 -24.19 -12.17
C ILE A 111 0.37 -23.04 -13.16
N PRO A 112 -0.31 -23.29 -14.29
CA PRO A 112 -0.69 -22.23 -15.20
C PRO A 112 -1.54 -21.21 -14.43
N GLU A 113 -1.34 -19.94 -14.77
CA GLU A 113 -2.06 -18.82 -14.19
C GLU A 113 -3.56 -19.11 -14.24
N VAL A 114 -4.16 -19.47 -13.11
CA VAL A 114 -5.59 -19.23 -12.95
C VAL A 114 -5.64 -17.72 -12.87
N VAL A 115 -5.93 -17.09 -14.01
CA VAL A 115 -6.46 -15.74 -14.04
C VAL A 115 -7.80 -15.83 -13.32
N VAL A 116 -7.73 -15.86 -11.99
CA VAL A 116 -8.79 -15.31 -11.17
C VAL A 116 -8.68 -13.86 -11.54
N THR A 117 -9.39 -13.44 -12.59
CA THR A 117 -9.75 -12.04 -12.72
C THR A 117 -10.43 -11.77 -11.38
N PRO A 118 -9.78 -11.05 -10.43
CA PRO A 118 -10.50 -10.71 -9.22
C PRO A 118 -11.75 -10.03 -9.76
N LYS A 119 -12.94 -10.56 -9.42
CA LYS A 119 -14.19 -9.86 -9.74
C LYS A 119 -13.89 -8.41 -9.37
N PRO A 120 -14.01 -7.45 -10.31
CA PRO A 120 -13.59 -6.08 -10.06
C PRO A 120 -14.24 -5.70 -8.74
N VAL A 121 -13.43 -5.54 -7.70
CA VAL A 121 -13.93 -5.17 -6.40
C VAL A 121 -14.41 -3.75 -6.65
N VAL A 122 -15.71 -3.60 -6.83
CA VAL A 122 -16.32 -2.30 -7.01
C VAL A 122 -16.13 -1.60 -5.67
N LEU A 123 -15.03 -0.84 -5.57
CA LEU A 123 -14.73 -0.04 -4.40
C LEU A 123 -15.85 1.00 -4.30
N LYS A 124 -16.59 0.92 -3.20
CA LYS A 124 -17.63 1.89 -2.86
C LYS A 124 -17.16 2.67 -1.67
N LEU A 125 -17.19 4.00 -1.79
CA LEU A 125 -16.90 4.88 -0.68
C LEU A 125 -18.09 4.85 0.30
N ASP A 126 -18.04 3.87 1.21
CA ASP A 126 -19.03 3.64 2.25
C ASP A 126 -18.42 3.78 3.66
N GLU A 127 -19.24 3.55 4.68
CA GLU A 127 -18.86 3.76 6.08
C GLU A 127 -17.89 2.71 6.64
N GLU A 128 -17.70 1.59 5.95
CA GLU A 128 -16.93 0.45 6.44
C GLU A 128 -15.61 0.29 5.71
N THR A 129 -15.58 0.62 4.41
CA THR A 129 -14.41 0.44 3.56
C THR A 129 -13.25 1.32 4.02
N PRO A 130 -12.07 0.73 4.31
CA PRO A 130 -10.89 1.49 4.68
C PRO A 130 -10.49 2.48 3.58
N LEU A 131 -10.24 3.74 3.94
CA LEU A 131 -9.91 4.80 3.00
C LEU A 131 -8.58 4.54 2.28
N GLU A 132 -7.68 3.75 2.88
CA GLU A 132 -6.43 3.32 2.25
C GLU A 132 -6.61 2.54 0.94
N LYS A 133 -7.78 1.92 0.73
CA LYS A 133 -8.06 1.17 -0.50
C LYS A 133 -8.22 2.07 -1.73
N PHE A 134 -8.59 3.34 -1.53
CA PHE A 134 -8.82 4.30 -2.61
C PHE A 134 -7.57 5.15 -2.91
N GLN A 135 -6.53 5.10 -2.05
CA GLN A 135 -5.24 5.76 -2.27
C GLN A 135 -5.36 7.23 -2.75
N ALA A 136 -4.84 7.54 -3.95
CA ALA A 136 -4.86 8.88 -4.54
C ALA A 136 -6.15 9.20 -5.32
N ASP A 137 -7.08 8.25 -5.44
CA ASP A 137 -8.35 8.42 -6.15
C ASP A 137 -9.41 9.13 -5.28
N ILE A 138 -9.04 9.53 -4.05
CA ILE A 138 -9.87 10.35 -3.17
C ILE A 138 -9.64 11.84 -3.45
N SER A 139 -10.74 12.57 -3.55
CA SER A 139 -10.77 14.04 -3.48
C SER A 139 -11.51 14.53 -2.26
N PHE A 140 -11.16 15.73 -1.84
CA PHE A 140 -11.69 16.37 -0.65
C PHE A 140 -12.38 17.66 -1.04
N THR A 141 -13.62 17.90 -0.59
CA THR A 141 -14.32 19.16 -0.85
C THR A 141 -14.70 19.82 0.45
N ALA A 142 -14.38 21.10 0.59
CA ALA A 142 -14.87 21.92 1.70
C ALA A 142 -16.39 22.08 1.60
N THR A 143 -17.12 21.58 2.58
CA THR A 143 -18.59 21.70 2.68
C THR A 143 -19.02 22.89 3.54
N SER A 144 -18.06 23.58 4.15
CA SER A 144 -18.31 24.85 4.82
C SER A 144 -17.05 25.71 4.81
N ALA A 145 -17.21 27.02 4.98
CA ALA A 145 -16.08 27.94 4.99
C ALA A 145 -15.18 27.70 6.21
N MET A 146 -13.86 27.62 6.00
CA MET A 146 -12.86 27.42 7.04
C MET A 146 -11.85 28.56 7.03
N LYS A 147 -11.67 29.20 8.19
CA LYS A 147 -10.71 30.30 8.36
C LYS A 147 -9.31 29.76 8.57
N VAL A 148 -8.36 30.29 7.80
CA VAL A 148 -6.92 30.07 7.98
C VAL A 148 -6.32 31.37 8.45
N LYS A 149 -5.79 31.38 9.67
CA LYS A 149 -5.16 32.57 10.28
C LYS A 149 -3.75 32.76 9.73
N TYR A 150 -3.35 34.00 9.41
CA TYR A 150 -2.00 34.33 8.98
C TYR A 150 -1.01 34.44 10.14
N ASN A 151 -1.40 35.03 11.28
CA ASN A 151 -0.56 35.27 12.46
C ASN A 151 0.86 35.83 12.20
N LEU A 152 1.06 37.09 12.59
CA LEU A 152 2.32 37.82 12.44
C LEU A 152 3.46 37.27 13.31
N LEU A 153 3.16 36.58 14.43
CA LEU A 153 4.18 36.09 15.37
C LEU A 153 4.97 34.88 14.80
N THR A 154 4.38 34.12 13.88
CA THR A 154 4.99 32.96 13.21
C THR A 154 5.32 33.24 11.73
N ALA A 155 5.38 34.52 11.33
CA ALA A 155 5.48 35.03 9.95
C ALA A 155 6.70 34.55 9.12
N LYS A 156 7.62 33.75 9.68
CA LYS A 156 8.76 33.21 8.93
C LYS A 156 8.38 32.14 7.90
N GLN A 157 7.18 31.56 7.99
CA GLN A 157 6.67 30.59 7.01
C GLN A 157 5.24 30.96 6.63
N ARG A 158 4.85 30.85 5.36
CA ARG A 158 3.45 31.02 4.90
C ARG A 158 2.62 29.75 4.99
N MET A 159 3.21 28.65 5.46
CA MET A 159 2.54 27.38 5.70
C MET A 159 1.69 27.45 6.98
N ARG A 160 0.40 27.21 6.85
CA ARG A 160 -0.57 27.21 7.95
C ARG A 160 -1.30 25.89 8.01
N SER A 161 -1.69 25.52 9.22
CA SER A 161 -2.38 24.28 9.49
C SER A 161 -3.79 24.54 10.00
N ILE A 162 -4.76 23.82 9.44
CA ILE A 162 -6.07 23.61 10.04
C ILE A 162 -6.11 22.18 10.56
N ILE A 163 -6.39 22.01 11.83
CA ILE A 163 -6.47 20.71 12.50
C ILE A 163 -7.95 20.39 12.73
N PHE A 164 -8.33 19.16 12.41
CA PHE A 164 -9.66 18.60 12.58
C PHE A 164 -9.60 17.54 13.67
N GLN A 165 -10.46 17.65 14.67
CA GLN A 165 -10.59 16.62 15.70
C GLN A 165 -11.99 16.67 16.33
N LYS A 166 -12.67 15.52 16.40
CA LYS A 166 -14.00 15.36 17.02
C LYS A 166 -15.01 16.40 16.48
N GLY A 167 -14.98 16.67 15.17
CA GLY A 167 -15.85 17.64 14.49
C GLY A 167 -15.50 19.12 14.72
N ARG A 168 -14.42 19.41 15.44
CA ARG A 168 -13.95 20.76 15.74
C ARG A 168 -12.75 21.13 14.89
N LEU A 169 -12.61 22.44 14.65
CA LEU A 169 -11.46 23.05 13.98
C LEU A 169 -10.55 23.69 15.03
N PHE A 170 -9.26 23.42 14.89
CA PHE A 170 -8.22 24.07 15.65
C PHE A 170 -7.23 24.67 14.65
N THR A 171 -6.75 25.86 14.94
CA THR A 171 -5.59 26.44 14.27
C THR A 171 -4.37 26.22 15.15
N THR A 172 -3.17 26.25 14.56
CA THR A 172 -1.90 26.05 15.29
C THR A 172 -1.70 27.01 16.46
N ASP A 173 -2.46 28.11 16.49
CA ASP A 173 -2.35 29.19 17.46
C ASP A 173 -3.51 29.24 18.44
N ASP A 174 -4.47 28.29 18.40
CA ASP A 174 -5.54 28.27 19.38
C ASP A 174 -5.01 27.73 20.72
N ASP A 175 -5.27 28.44 21.82
CA ASP A 175 -4.88 28.06 23.20
C ASP A 175 -5.52 26.74 23.69
N VAL A 176 -6.40 26.15 22.89
CA VAL A 176 -7.09 24.91 23.20
C VAL A 176 -6.19 23.72 22.84
N LYS A 177 -5.74 23.00 23.86
CA LYS A 177 -4.93 21.79 23.68
C LYS A 177 -5.74 20.71 22.96
N ARG A 178 -5.35 20.41 21.72
CA ARG A 178 -5.81 19.21 21.00
C ARG A 178 -5.46 17.95 21.79
N ASP A 179 -6.30 16.93 21.67
CA ASP A 179 -6.05 15.60 22.22
C ASP A 179 -5.02 14.88 21.33
N LEU A 180 -3.74 15.02 21.68
CA LEU A 180 -2.61 14.43 20.92
C LEU A 180 -2.66 12.91 20.85
N ASN A 181 -3.37 12.28 21.78
CA ASN A 181 -3.53 10.84 21.83
C ASN A 181 -4.76 10.36 21.05
N GLY A 182 -5.65 11.25 20.62
CA GLY A 182 -6.85 10.93 19.86
C GLY A 182 -6.61 10.88 18.35
N ASN A 183 -7.67 10.57 17.59
CA ASN A 183 -7.62 10.67 16.13
C ASN A 183 -7.79 12.12 15.69
N TRP A 184 -7.02 12.54 14.70
CA TRP A 184 -7.11 13.89 14.15
C TRP A 184 -6.54 13.95 12.73
N CYS A 185 -6.95 14.97 11.98
CA CYS A 185 -6.39 15.28 10.67
C CYS A 185 -5.82 16.70 10.67
N ILE A 186 -4.80 16.96 9.85
CA ILE A 186 -4.23 18.29 9.64
C ILE A 186 -4.17 18.58 8.15
N LEU A 187 -4.84 19.66 7.75
CA LEU A 187 -4.74 20.23 6.41
C LEU A 187 -3.70 21.33 6.45
N GLN A 188 -2.62 21.15 5.70
CA GLN A 188 -1.61 22.17 5.50
C GLN A 188 -1.90 22.96 4.23
N VAL A 189 -1.91 24.28 4.36
CA VAL A 189 -2.10 25.21 3.24
C VAL A 189 -0.99 26.25 3.25
N GLN A 190 -0.52 26.63 2.08
CA GLN A 190 0.37 27.76 1.91
C GLN A 190 -0.46 29.00 1.61
N LEU A 191 -0.29 30.06 2.40
CA LEU A 191 -0.91 31.34 2.13
C LEU A 191 -0.19 32.06 0.98
N GLU A 192 -0.96 32.70 0.10
CA GLU A 192 -0.40 33.52 -1.00
C GLU A 192 -0.26 35.00 -0.59
N LEU A 193 -0.99 35.41 0.44
CA LEU A 193 -1.07 36.77 0.94
C LEU A 193 -0.76 36.79 2.44
N ASP A 194 -0.19 37.88 2.91
CA ASP A 194 0.17 38.08 4.32
C ASP A 194 -1.03 38.55 5.15
N GLN A 195 -2.13 37.82 5.05
CA GLN A 195 -3.40 38.09 5.75
C GLN A 195 -4.21 36.82 5.93
N ASP A 196 -5.14 36.84 6.89
CA ASP A 196 -6.11 35.77 7.07
C ASP A 196 -6.83 35.45 5.75
N THR A 197 -7.07 34.17 5.50
CA THR A 197 -7.81 33.71 4.32
C THR A 197 -8.91 32.75 4.70
N MET A 198 -9.82 32.54 3.75
CA MET A 198 -10.91 31.58 3.87
C MET A 198 -10.76 30.54 2.78
N ILE A 199 -10.77 29.28 3.20
CA ILE A 199 -11.17 28.18 2.32
C ILE A 199 -12.69 28.31 2.18
N LYS A 200 -13.17 28.59 0.98
CA LYS A 200 -14.61 28.70 0.74
C LYS A 200 -15.23 27.32 0.56
N GLU A 201 -16.53 27.24 0.82
CA GLU A 201 -17.33 26.09 0.44
C GLU A 201 -17.21 25.81 -1.07
N GLY A 202 -17.22 24.53 -1.44
CA GLY A 202 -17.08 24.05 -2.80
C GLY A 202 -15.64 23.96 -3.30
N HIS A 203 -14.65 24.46 -2.56
CA HIS A 203 -13.25 24.25 -2.91
C HIS A 203 -12.90 22.76 -2.84
N ASN A 204 -12.51 22.20 -3.99
CA ASN A 204 -12.13 20.80 -4.14
C ASN A 204 -10.59 20.66 -4.19
N TRP A 205 -10.08 19.61 -3.54
CA TRP A 205 -8.68 19.21 -3.52
C TRP A 205 -8.57 17.78 -4.03
N GLN A 206 -8.11 17.64 -5.28
CA GLN A 206 -7.78 16.35 -5.87
C GLN A 206 -6.45 15.86 -5.29
N THR A 207 -6.42 14.63 -4.79
CA THR A 207 -5.17 14.03 -4.33
C THR A 207 -4.29 13.68 -5.53
N VAL A 208 -3.00 13.97 -5.40
CA VAL A 208 -1.97 13.62 -6.39
C VAL A 208 -1.19 12.40 -5.92
N GLN A 209 -0.88 12.33 -4.62
CA GLN A 209 -0.12 11.25 -4.04
C GLN A 209 -0.72 10.84 -2.70
N TYR A 210 -0.69 9.54 -2.44
CA TYR A 210 -1.10 8.97 -1.16
C TYR A 210 0.05 8.17 -0.55
N LYS A 211 0.19 8.24 0.79
CA LYS A 211 1.15 7.43 1.53
C LYS A 211 0.62 7.08 2.91
N THR A 212 0.84 5.83 3.32
CA THR A 212 0.65 5.38 4.70
C THR A 212 2.00 5.30 5.40
N LEU A 213 2.13 5.90 6.59
CA LEU A 213 3.31 5.86 7.43
C LEU A 213 2.95 5.14 8.75
N ASN A 214 3.70 4.09 9.08
CA ASN A 214 3.44 3.25 10.25
C ASN A 214 4.66 3.20 11.21
N ASN A 215 5.38 4.32 11.32
CA ASN A 215 6.61 4.43 12.10
C ASN A 215 6.39 4.82 13.58
N SER A 216 5.21 5.34 13.94
CA SER A 216 4.84 5.60 15.33
C SER A 216 4.40 4.31 16.02
N SER A 217 4.61 4.18 17.33
CA SER A 217 4.12 3.02 18.11
C SER A 217 2.61 3.08 18.35
N SER A 218 2.01 4.27 18.37
CA SER A 218 0.61 4.49 18.78
C SER A 218 -0.35 4.80 17.65
N HIS A 219 0.14 5.36 16.53
CA HIS A 219 -0.70 5.81 15.42
C HIS A 219 -0.18 5.34 14.06
N THR A 220 -1.11 5.18 13.12
CA THR A 220 -0.87 5.10 11.69
C THR A 220 -1.18 6.47 11.08
N VAL A 221 -0.30 6.98 10.21
CA VAL A 221 -0.51 8.26 9.52
C VAL A 221 -0.91 8.00 8.08
N TYR A 222 -2.05 8.52 7.67
CA TYR A 222 -2.53 8.50 6.29
C TYR A 222 -2.34 9.89 5.68
N ALA A 223 -1.46 10.02 4.70
CA ALA A 223 -1.07 11.30 4.12
C ALA A 223 -1.50 11.41 2.66
N TYR A 224 -2.29 12.43 2.36
CA TYR A 224 -2.75 12.81 1.03
C TYR A 224 -2.02 14.10 0.63
N SER A 225 -1.28 14.06 -0.48
CA SER A 225 -0.59 15.22 -1.04
C SER A 225 -1.40 15.82 -2.18
N PHE A 226 -1.47 17.15 -2.23
CA PHE A 226 -2.09 17.92 -3.31
C PHE A 226 -1.05 18.54 -4.24
N ILE A 227 0.23 18.34 -3.95
CA ILE A 227 1.35 18.78 -4.80
C ILE A 227 2.08 17.56 -5.35
N ASP A 228 2.63 17.69 -6.56
CA ASP A 228 3.54 16.71 -7.12
C ASP A 228 4.99 17.13 -6.78
N PRO A 229 5.64 16.47 -5.80
CA PRO A 229 7.01 16.79 -5.44
C PRO A 229 8.03 16.40 -6.52
N ALA A 230 7.72 15.43 -7.40
CA ALA A 230 8.63 15.01 -8.47
C ALA A 230 8.68 16.03 -9.61
N GLN A 231 7.56 16.70 -9.90
CA GLN A 231 7.50 17.75 -10.92
C GLN A 231 7.69 19.17 -10.37
N GLY A 232 7.73 19.34 -9.04
CA GLY A 232 7.73 20.66 -8.38
C GLY A 232 6.47 21.48 -8.71
N LYS A 233 5.41 20.84 -9.19
CA LYS A 233 4.18 21.50 -9.63
C LYS A 233 3.12 21.41 -8.56
N VAL A 234 2.61 22.57 -8.19
CA VAL A 234 1.38 22.69 -7.42
C VAL A 234 0.22 22.33 -8.34
N SER A 235 -0.43 21.19 -8.10
CA SER A 235 -1.52 20.73 -8.97
C SER A 235 -2.73 21.65 -8.90
N GLN A 236 -2.95 22.30 -7.76
CA GLN A 236 -4.12 23.11 -7.46
C GLN A 236 -3.73 24.36 -6.69
N ARG A 237 -4.08 25.52 -7.24
CA ARG A 237 -3.81 26.83 -6.65
C ARG A 237 -5.09 27.65 -6.64
N PHE A 238 -5.43 28.19 -5.48
CA PHE A 238 -6.51 29.17 -5.35
C PHE A 238 -5.92 30.57 -5.24
N LYS A 239 -6.74 31.58 -5.52
CA LYS A 239 -6.31 32.99 -5.53
C LYS A 239 -5.59 33.44 -4.23
N ARG A 240 -5.91 32.83 -3.09
CA ARG A 240 -5.39 33.25 -1.77
C ARG A 240 -4.60 32.17 -1.02
N TYR A 241 -4.60 30.94 -1.51
CA TYR A 241 -3.88 29.84 -0.86
C TYR A 241 -3.63 28.67 -1.82
N VAL A 242 -2.69 27.82 -1.44
CA VAL A 242 -2.40 26.54 -2.08
C VAL A 242 -2.60 25.42 -1.06
N PRO A 243 -3.47 24.41 -1.31
CA PRO A 243 -3.50 23.19 -0.51
C PRO A 243 -2.20 22.42 -0.73
N PHE A 244 -1.56 21.97 0.35
CA PHE A 244 -0.27 21.28 0.26
C PHE A 244 -0.42 19.79 0.56
N ASN A 245 -0.88 19.46 1.76
CA ASN A 245 -1.19 18.08 2.15
C ASN A 245 -2.32 18.05 3.18
N LEU A 246 -2.87 16.87 3.35
CA LEU A 246 -3.79 16.51 4.41
C LEU A 246 -3.28 15.20 5.03
N ALA A 247 -2.95 15.22 6.31
CA ALA A 247 -2.48 14.04 7.03
C ALA A 247 -3.39 13.70 8.21
N CYS A 248 -3.79 12.44 8.32
CA CYS A 248 -4.62 11.95 9.42
C CYS A 248 -3.83 10.98 10.29
N GLN A 249 -3.74 11.28 11.59
CA GLN A 249 -3.19 10.37 12.59
C GLN A 249 -4.32 9.60 13.24
N ILE A 250 -4.29 8.27 13.07
CA ILE A 250 -5.33 7.36 13.54
C ILE A 250 -4.68 6.33 14.45
N LYS A 251 -5.29 6.07 15.60
CA LYS A 251 -4.78 5.07 16.55
C LYS A 251 -4.62 3.70 15.89
N LYS A 252 -3.55 2.98 16.23
CA LYS A 252 -3.39 1.60 15.79
C LYS A 252 -4.52 0.73 16.35
N GLY A 253 -5.03 -0.18 15.52
CA GLY A 253 -6.17 -1.03 15.85
C GLY A 253 -7.53 -0.44 15.43
N GLU A 254 -7.57 0.85 15.07
CA GLU A 254 -8.77 1.47 14.52
C GLU A 254 -8.73 1.54 12.99
N VAL A 255 -9.90 1.43 12.36
CA VAL A 255 -10.05 1.45 10.90
C VAL A 255 -10.39 2.86 10.44
N PHE A 256 -9.52 3.43 9.60
CA PHE A 256 -9.78 4.73 9.00
C PHE A 256 -10.71 4.59 7.80
N ASN A 257 -12.00 4.79 8.02
CA ASN A 257 -13.09 4.72 7.04
C ASN A 257 -13.86 6.05 6.97
N GLN A 258 -14.90 6.11 6.13
CA GLN A 258 -15.70 7.34 5.96
C GLN A 258 -16.41 7.76 7.27
N LYS A 259 -16.81 6.80 8.12
CA LYS A 259 -17.42 7.11 9.42
C LYS A 259 -16.42 7.81 10.34
N MET A 260 -15.21 7.28 10.47
CA MET A 260 -14.14 7.90 11.25
C MET A 260 -13.75 9.27 10.70
N TRP A 261 -13.68 9.40 9.37
CA TRP A 261 -13.47 10.69 8.72
C TRP A 261 -14.49 11.73 9.18
N ARG A 262 -15.79 11.42 9.09
CA ARG A 262 -16.86 12.34 9.53
C ARG A 262 -16.76 12.65 11.03
N GLN A 263 -16.39 11.69 11.87
CA GLN A 263 -16.16 11.95 13.29
C GLN A 263 -15.01 12.94 13.53
N ILE A 264 -13.96 12.87 12.72
CA ILE A 264 -12.80 13.77 12.85
C ILE A 264 -13.12 15.15 12.29
N THR A 265 -13.63 15.24 11.06
CA THR A 265 -13.82 16.50 10.34
C THR A 265 -15.16 17.17 10.58
N GLY A 266 -16.15 16.44 11.11
CA GLY A 266 -17.55 16.88 11.09
C GLY A 266 -18.03 17.14 9.67
N ASP A 267 -18.94 18.09 9.52
CA ASP A 267 -19.51 18.50 8.22
C ASP A 267 -18.65 19.55 7.49
N ARG A 268 -17.33 19.56 7.73
CA ARG A 268 -16.41 20.57 7.17
C ARG A 268 -15.79 20.14 5.85
N ILE A 269 -15.49 18.85 5.70
CA ILE A 269 -14.87 18.30 4.50
C ILE A 269 -15.55 16.98 4.12
N LYS A 270 -15.95 16.87 2.87
CA LYS A 270 -16.52 15.65 2.29
C LYS A 270 -15.51 14.94 1.38
N LEU A 271 -15.54 13.61 1.43
CA LEU A 271 -14.77 12.73 0.56
C LEU A 271 -15.54 12.42 -0.72
N TYR A 272 -14.82 12.37 -1.83
CA TYR A 272 -15.30 11.94 -3.15
C TYR A 272 -14.33 10.90 -3.70
N TYR A 273 -14.85 9.82 -4.28
CA TYR A 273 -14.05 8.82 -4.97
C TYR A 273 -14.14 9.08 -6.48
N ASN A 274 -12.98 9.32 -7.09
CA ASN A 274 -12.79 9.64 -8.49
C ASN A 274 -11.83 8.59 -9.10
N PRO A 275 -12.33 7.38 -9.44
CA PRO A 275 -11.55 6.32 -10.06
C PRO A 275 -10.97 6.69 -11.44
#